data_AF-A0A354IX38-F1
#
_entry.id   AF-A0A354IX38-F1
#
_cell.length_a   1.000
_cell.length_b   1.000
_cell.length_c   1.000
_cell.angle_alpha   90.00
_cell.angle_beta   90.00
_cell.angle_gamma   90.00
#
_symmetry.space_group_name_H-M   'P 1'
#
loop_
_entity.id
_entity.type
_entity.pdbx_description
1 polymer ?
#
loop_
_entity_poly.entity_id
_entity_poly.type
_entity_poly.pdbx_seq_one_letter_code
_entity_poly.pdbx_strand_id
1 'polypeptide(L)' 'HMTQPPLSQTIAALEETLGAPLFLRTRRQVELTPAGAALLPEARDGLRQRRLGHVQALGGAAEMQFFGHGNEIAQLA' A
#
# COMPACT_ATOMS: atom_id res chain seq x y z
N HIS A 1 10.29 -1.98 -19.11
CA HIS A 1 9.64 -0.98 -18.24
C HIS A 1 8.40 -1.62 -17.63
N MET A 2 8.46 -2.03 -16.37
CA MET A 2 7.25 -2.49 -15.68
C MET A 2 6.44 -1.26 -15.29
N THR A 3 5.24 -1.14 -15.86
CA THR A 3 4.28 -0.10 -15.51
C THR A 3 3.71 -0.42 -14.15
N GLN A 4 4.00 0.44 -13.17
CA GLN A 4 3.30 0.39 -11.89
C GLN A 4 1.80 0.62 -12.13
N PRO A 5 0.91 -0.12 -11.45
CA PRO A 5 -0.51 0.20 -11.50
C PRO A 5 -0.72 1.63 -11.03
N PRO A 6 -1.67 2.37 -11.63
CA PRO A 6 -2.05 3.69 -11.14
C PRO A 6 -2.35 3.63 -9.65
N LEU A 7 -1.85 4.62 -8.89
CA LEU A 7 -2.06 4.73 -7.44
C LEU A 7 -3.54 4.60 -7.04
N SER A 8 -4.44 5.08 -7.89
CA SER A 8 -5.89 4.96 -7.69
C SER A 8 -6.37 3.51 -7.61
N GLN A 9 -5.81 2.60 -8.41
CA GLN A 9 -6.17 1.18 -8.42
C GLN A 9 -5.65 0.50 -7.15
N THR A 10 -4.42 0.80 -6.73
CA THR A 10 -3.87 0.28 -5.47
C THR A 10 -4.69 0.74 -4.26
N ILE A 11 -5.14 2.00 -4.25
CA ILE A 11 -6.01 2.51 -3.18
C ILE A 11 -7.37 1.81 -3.20
N ALA A 12 -7.98 1.60 -4.36
CA ALA A 12 -9.27 0.94 -4.47
C ALA A 12 -9.23 -0.51 -3.93
N ALA A 13 -8.18 -1.26 -4.28
CA ALA A 13 -7.98 -2.62 -3.75
C ALA A 13 -7.79 -2.65 -2.22
N LEU A 14 -7.11 -1.63 -1.67
CA LEU A 14 -6.97 -1.48 -0.23
C LEU A 14 -8.31 -1.16 0.44
N GLU A 15 -9.09 -0.24 -0.13
CA GLU A 15 -10.43 0.11 0.36
C GLU A 15 -11.37 -1.09 0.34
N GLU A 16 -11.32 -1.92 -0.70
CA GLU A 16 -12.05 -3.19 -0.78
C GLU A 16 -11.62 -4.18 0.31
N THR A 17 -10.32 -4.36 0.50
CA THR A 17 -9.76 -5.26 1.53
C THR A 17 -10.18 -4.83 2.94
N LEU A 18 -10.27 -3.51 3.20
CA LEU A 18 -10.67 -2.95 4.48
C LEU A 18 -12.20 -2.82 4.62
N GLY A 19 -12.97 -3.02 3.55
CA GLY A 19 -14.41 -2.85 3.53
C GLY A 19 -14.89 -1.42 3.79
N ALA A 20 -14.01 -0.42 3.61
CA ALA A 20 -14.31 0.97 3.93
C ALA A 20 -13.56 1.94 2.99
N PRO A 21 -14.22 3.01 2.50
CA PRO A 21 -13.55 4.05 1.73
C PRO A 21 -12.57 4.81 2.64
N LEU A 22 -11.37 5.07 2.15
CA LEU A 22 -10.34 5.83 2.87
C LEU A 22 -10.30 7.29 2.41
N PHE A 23 -10.71 7.54 1.16
CA PHE A 23 -10.68 8.87 0.57
C PHE A 23 -12.04 9.31 0.02
N LEU A 24 -12.39 10.57 0.25
CA LEU A 24 -13.44 11.28 -0.47
C LEU A 24 -12.78 12.04 -1.62
N ARG A 25 -13.18 11.74 -2.86
CA ARG A 25 -12.60 12.36 -4.06
C ARG A 25 -13.62 13.23 -4.78
N THR A 26 -13.23 14.47 -5.04
CA THR A 26 -13.90 15.36 -6.01
C THR A 26 -12.95 15.64 -7.17
N ARG A 27 -13.44 16.34 -8.21
CA ARG A 27 -12.58 16.75 -9.34
C ARG A 27 -11.43 17.69 -8.96
N ARG A 28 -11.50 18.34 -7.79
CA ARG A 28 -10.54 19.38 -7.37
C ARG A 28 -9.82 19.05 -6.07
N GLN A 29 -10.33 18.09 -5.29
CA GLN A 29 -9.83 17.85 -3.94
C GLN A 29 -9.94 16.37 -3.56
N VAL A 30 -9.02 15.94 -2.72
CA VAL A 30 -9.02 14.64 -2.06
C VAL A 30 -8.94 14.89 -0.55
N GLU A 31 -9.84 14.27 0.19
CA GLU A 31 -9.90 14.34 1.66
C GLU A 31 -9.95 12.94 2.25
N LEU A 32 -9.57 12.80 3.52
CA LEU A 32 -9.70 11.53 4.24
C LEU A 32 -11.13 11.34 4.74
N THR A 33 -11.64 10.12 4.65
CA THR A 33 -12.83 9.71 5.41
C THR A 33 -12.47 9.52 6.89
N PRO A 34 -13.43 9.30 7.79
CA PRO A 34 -13.14 8.88 9.16
C PRO A 34 -12.28 7.60 9.23
N ALA A 35 -12.52 6.62 8.34
CA ALA A 35 -11.72 5.41 8.26
C ALA A 35 -10.29 5.70 7.77
N GLY A 36 -10.13 6.57 6.78
CA GLY A 36 -8.82 7.02 6.29
C GLY A 36 -8.03 7.79 7.35
N ALA A 37 -8.70 8.63 8.13
CA ALA A 37 -8.09 9.35 9.25
C ALA A 37 -7.67 8.40 10.38
N ALA A 38 -8.49 7.38 10.67
CA ALA A 38 -8.19 6.36 11.66
C ALA A 38 -7.00 5.48 11.28
N LEU A 39 -6.80 5.18 9.99
CA LEU A 39 -5.69 4.34 9.49
C LEU A 39 -4.36 5.11 9.35
N LEU A 40 -4.41 6.43 9.25
CA LEU A 40 -3.25 7.27 8.91
C LEU A 40 -2.07 7.13 9.89
N PRO A 41 -2.26 7.06 11.23
CA PRO A 41 -1.16 6.86 12.17
C PRO A 41 -0.40 5.55 11.91
N GLU A 42 -1.12 4.44 11.77
CA GLU A 42 -0.56 3.10 11.57
C GLU A 42 0.15 2.99 10.22
N ALA A 43 -0.43 3.58 9.17
CA ALA A 43 0.19 3.64 7.85
C ALA A 43 1.52 4.41 7.89
N ARG A 44 1.57 5.53 8.61
CA ARG A 44 2.79 6.33 8.80
C ARG A 44 3.85 5.56 9.60
N ASP A 45 3.44 4.89 10.66
CA ASP A 45 4.35 4.11 11.49
C ASP A 45 4.91 2.90 10.74
N GLY A 46 4.09 2.21 9.95
CA GLY A 46 4.55 1.15 9.05
C GLY A 46 5.56 1.64 8.01
N LEU A 47 5.33 2.82 7.40
CA LEU A 47 6.28 3.43 6.48
C LEU A 47 7.58 3.87 7.18
N ARG A 48 7.49 4.37 8.41
CA ARG A 48 8.66 4.72 9.23
C ARG A 48 9.49 3.48 9.53
N GLN A 49 8.84 2.39 9.96
CA GLN A 49 9.51 1.13 10.28
C GLN A 49 10.21 0.53 9.06
N ARG A 50 9.54 0.52 7.90
CA ARG A 50 10.14 0.05 6.63
C ARG A 50 11.36 0.90 6.23
N ARG A 51 11.28 2.23 6.42
CA ARG A 51 12.40 3.14 6.12
C ARG A 51 13.59 2.90 7.05
N LEU A 52 13.36 2.72 8.34
CA LEU A 52 14.40 2.41 9.32
C LEU A 52 15.02 1.03 9.07
N GLY A 53 14.21 0.03 8.75
CA GLY A 53 14.69 -1.31 8.39
C GLY A 53 15.59 -1.31 7.16
N HIS A 54 15.30 -0.47 6.15
CA HIS A 54 16.18 -0.33 4.98
C HIS A 54 17.52 0.35 5.32
N VAL A 55 17.53 1.32 6.25
CA VAL A 55 18.77 1.96 6.72
C VAL A 55 19.59 1.00 7.59
N GLN A 56 18.95 0.13 8.39
CA GLN A 56 19.64 -0.91 9.16
C GLN A 56 20.18 -2.07 8.28
N ALA A 57 19.50 -2.38 7.17
CA ALA A 57 19.95 -3.38 6.20
C ALA A 57 21.21 -2.97 5.41
N LEU A 58 21.63 -1.70 5.47
CA LEU A 58 22.95 -1.27 4.97
C LEU A 58 24.09 -1.61 5.95
N GLY A 59 23.79 -2.15 7.14
CA GLY A 59 24.76 -2.54 8.17
C GLY A 59 24.75 -4.02 8.54
N GLY A 60 23.91 -4.86 7.92
CA GLY A 60 23.81 -6.28 8.25
C GLY A 60 23.32 -7.07 7.05
N ALA A 61 24.08 -8.11 6.70
CA ALA A 61 23.97 -8.91 5.50
C ALA A 61 22.54 -9.39 5.17
N ALA A 62 22.28 -9.36 3.86
CA ALA A 62 21.46 -10.26 3.05
C ALA A 62 20.38 -11.12 3.72
N GLU A 63 19.22 -11.09 3.05
CA GLU A 63 18.23 -12.17 2.92
C GLU A 63 16.92 -11.99 3.68
N MET A 64 15.96 -11.35 3.01
CA MET A 64 14.58 -11.85 3.03
C MET A 64 13.83 -11.42 1.77
N GLN A 65 13.64 -12.39 0.89
CA GLN A 65 12.78 -12.30 -0.28
C GLN A 65 11.33 -12.10 0.18
N PHE A 66 10.87 -10.85 0.25
CA PHE A 66 9.45 -10.53 0.30
C PHE A 66 9.00 -10.08 -1.09
N PHE A 67 8.67 -11.05 -1.95
CA PHE A 67 7.78 -10.80 -3.08
C PHE A 67 6.85 -11.99 -3.31
N GLY A 68 5.75 -12.02 -2.57
CA GLY A 68 4.60 -12.82 -2.93
C GLY A 68 3.97 -12.25 -4.20
N HIS A 69 4.07 -12.97 -5.31
CA HIS A 69 3.22 -12.77 -6.49
C HIS A 69 1.79 -13.18 -6.10
N GLY A 70 0.97 -12.21 -5.69
CA GLY A 70 -0.47 -12.38 -5.57
C GLY A 70 -1.17 -11.82 -6.81
N ASN A 71 -1.05 -12.48 -7.97
CA ASN A 71 -2.01 -12.35 -9.09
C ASN A 71 -1.83 -13.44 -10.17
N GLU A 72 -1.99 -14.73 -9.83
CA GLU A 72 -1.93 -15.85 -10.82
C GLU A 72 -3.16 -16.77 -10.82
N ILE A 73 -4.31 -16.37 -10.25
CA ILE A 73 -5.56 -17.15 -10.38
C ILE A 73 -6.64 -16.34 -11.12
N ALA A 74 -6.33 -15.93 -12.34
CA ALA A 74 -7.33 -15.41 -13.26
C ALA A 74 -6.94 -15.61 -14.74
N GLN A 75 -6.69 -16.86 -15.15
CA GLN A 75 -6.86 -17.31 -16.54
C GLN A 75 -6.68 -18.84 -16.65
N LEU A 76 -7.80 -19.56 -16.54
CA LEU A 76 -7.94 -20.92 -17.04
C LEU A 76 -9.37 -21.05 -17.61
N ALA A 77 -9.52 -20.51 -18.81
CA ALA A 77 -10.54 -20.81 -19.82
C ALA A 77 -9.99 -20.37 -21.18
#